data_AF-A0A2A3IXC6-F1
#
_entry.id   AF-A0A2A3IXC6-F1
#
_cell.length_a   1.000
_cell.length_b   1.000
_cell.length_c   1.000
_cell.angle_alpha   90.00
_cell.angle_beta   90.00
_cell.angle_gamma   90.00
#
_symmetry.space_group_name_H-M   'P 1'
#
loop_
_entity.id
_entity.type
_entity.pdbx_description
1 polymer ?
#
loop_
_entity_poly.entity_id
_entity_poly.type
_entity_poly.pdbx_seq_one_letter_code
_entity_poly.pdbx_strand_id
1 'polypeptide(L)'
;MLDAIRLGPSDDATAVTATQLREVVTRLVHAGQWRPGDADILVVMDTGYDVTHLAYVLADLPVELVGRLRSDRVMLRDAGPRRSTPRGGQPRKHGGVLTFSKPESWHTPDQATTCDTTRYGTAQALAWDRMHPRLQARGPWLDHCGELPLIHGTLIRLNVAHLPGDRDPKPVWLWSWRTGMTGADVDLRWQAFLRRFDLEHTFRLFKQTLGWTVPKVRDPHTAELLDDPTLIARYRAAMDGQAVGRMVPSLPYIDTVPVDGGLRVRLTTTRAVLNVGEDAVTLSAVGAVYEFAREAEAVLRPLVDGRTMDLAALADTAGLVLEDVVGLVQELVAGQAAVVGSLL
;
A
#
# COMPACT_ATOMS: atom_id res chain seq x y z
N MET A 1 0.87 -5.83 2.97
CA MET A 1 -0.42 -5.17 3.26
C MET A 1 -0.45 -4.84 4.74
N LEU A 2 -0.93 -3.66 5.14
CA LEU A 2 -1.11 -3.28 6.56
C LEU A 2 -2.47 -3.79 7.06
N ASP A 3 -2.58 -4.08 8.36
CA ASP A 3 -3.79 -4.58 9.04
C ASP A 3 -4.44 -5.82 8.41
N ALA A 4 -3.64 -6.68 7.78
CA ALA A 4 -4.09 -7.96 7.23
C ALA A 4 -3.95 -9.12 8.22
N ILE A 5 -3.28 -8.90 9.37
CA ILE A 5 -3.07 -9.92 10.39
C ILE A 5 -4.32 -10.05 11.26
N ARG A 6 -4.72 -11.29 11.53
CA ARG A 6 -5.81 -11.57 12.46
C ARG A 6 -5.36 -11.32 13.90
N LEU A 7 -6.09 -10.46 14.60
CA LEU A 7 -5.86 -10.20 16.02
C LEU A 7 -6.62 -11.22 16.89
N GLY A 8 -5.93 -11.80 17.84
CA GLY A 8 -6.50 -12.59 18.93
C GLY A 8 -7.14 -11.71 20.02
N PRO A 9 -7.92 -12.30 20.94
CA PRO A 9 -8.61 -11.55 22.01
C PRO A 9 -7.67 -10.82 22.99
N SER A 10 -6.43 -11.28 23.09
CA SER A 10 -5.38 -10.72 23.96
C SER A 10 -4.44 -9.74 23.26
N ASP A 11 -4.56 -9.58 21.95
CA ASP A 11 -3.62 -8.76 21.19
C ASP A 11 -3.96 -7.28 21.34
N ASP A 12 -2.94 -6.47 21.63
CA ASP A 12 -3.07 -5.02 21.55
C ASP A 12 -2.99 -4.59 20.08
N ALA A 13 -4.15 -4.26 19.51
CA ALA A 13 -4.27 -3.75 18.15
C ALA A 13 -3.32 -2.59 17.86
N THR A 14 -3.09 -1.69 18.84
CA THR A 14 -2.21 -0.53 18.67
C THR A 14 -0.75 -0.96 18.55
N ALA A 15 -0.32 -1.92 19.37
CA ALA A 15 1.03 -2.48 19.33
C ALA A 15 1.29 -3.24 18.01
N VAL A 16 0.30 -4.00 17.52
CA VAL A 16 0.38 -4.69 16.23
C VAL A 16 0.49 -3.68 15.09
N THR A 17 -0.36 -2.64 15.06
CA THR A 17 -0.27 -1.58 14.05
C THR A 17 1.10 -0.88 14.10
N ALA A 18 1.62 -0.55 15.29
CA ALA A 18 2.95 0.06 15.44
C ALA A 18 4.06 -0.83 14.86
N THR A 19 3.99 -2.14 15.11
CA THR A 19 4.95 -3.12 14.58
C THR A 19 4.90 -3.18 13.07
N GLN A 20 3.70 -3.30 12.49
CA GLN A 20 3.52 -3.34 11.03
C GLN A 20 3.98 -2.05 10.34
N LEU A 21 3.70 -0.88 10.93
CA LEU A 21 4.16 0.41 10.40
C LEU A 21 5.69 0.48 10.41
N ARG A 22 6.33 0.05 11.51
CA ARG A 22 7.78 -0.01 11.61
C ARG A 22 8.39 -0.89 10.52
N GLU A 23 7.86 -2.09 10.31
CA GLU A 23 8.33 -2.99 9.24
C GLU A 23 8.17 -2.40 7.84
N VAL A 24 7.06 -1.70 7.57
CA VAL A 24 6.86 -1.02 6.28
C VAL A 24 7.86 0.10 6.09
N VAL A 25 8.04 0.97 7.09
CA VAL A 25 9.00 2.07 7.05
C VAL A 25 10.41 1.53 6.85
N THR A 26 10.82 0.52 7.63
CA THR A 26 12.12 -0.14 7.47
C THR A 26 12.32 -0.64 6.05
N ARG A 27 11.32 -1.30 5.44
CA ARG A 27 11.43 -1.77 4.05
C ARG A 27 11.53 -0.63 3.04
N LEU A 28 10.80 0.47 3.22
CA LEU A 28 10.89 1.64 2.35
C LEU A 28 12.29 2.26 2.37
N VAL A 29 12.88 2.37 3.57
CA VAL A 29 14.25 2.85 3.74
C VAL A 29 15.25 1.90 3.08
N HIS A 30 15.15 0.59 3.31
CA HIS A 30 16.04 -0.40 2.68
C HIS A 30 15.91 -0.43 1.15
N ALA A 31 14.71 -0.21 0.62
CA ALA A 31 14.47 -0.10 -0.81
C ALA A 31 14.91 1.26 -1.41
N GLY A 32 15.50 2.15 -0.60
CA GLY A 32 15.97 3.47 -1.02
C GLY A 32 14.85 4.43 -1.43
N GLN A 33 13.60 4.14 -1.06
CA GLN A 33 12.41 4.98 -1.33
C GLN A 33 12.30 6.18 -0.39
N TRP A 34 13.05 6.14 0.72
CA TRP A 34 13.26 7.27 1.61
C TRP A 34 14.73 7.32 2.03
N ARG A 35 15.30 8.51 2.13
CA ARG A 35 16.69 8.76 2.54
C ARG A 35 16.73 9.88 3.58
N PRO A 36 17.78 9.91 4.45
CA PRO A 36 17.98 11.03 5.36
C PRO A 36 18.00 12.38 4.61
N GLY A 37 17.13 13.29 5.03
CA GLY A 37 16.93 14.60 4.38
C GLY A 37 15.66 14.69 3.54
N ASP A 38 15.04 13.57 3.19
CA ASP A 38 13.71 13.55 2.58
C ASP A 38 12.64 13.97 3.60
N ALA A 39 11.48 14.39 3.11
CA ALA A 39 10.32 14.65 3.97
C ALA A 39 9.86 13.37 4.69
N ASP A 40 9.27 13.52 5.88
CA ASP A 40 8.71 12.39 6.63
C ASP A 40 7.64 11.66 5.83
N ILE A 41 7.57 10.34 5.99
CA ILE A 41 6.56 9.50 5.36
C ILE A 41 5.21 9.79 6.02
N LEU A 42 4.26 10.30 5.23
CA LEU A 42 2.94 10.64 5.73
C LEU A 42 2.05 9.40 5.83
N VAL A 43 1.62 9.06 7.04
CA VAL A 43 0.74 7.93 7.34
C VAL A 43 -0.64 8.46 7.73
N VAL A 44 -1.66 8.11 6.94
CA VAL A 44 -3.03 8.58 7.12
C VAL A 44 -3.90 7.47 7.72
N MET A 45 -4.63 7.79 8.78
CA MET A 45 -5.47 6.82 9.50
C MET A 45 -6.88 7.34 9.81
N ASP A 46 -7.86 6.43 9.88
CA ASP A 46 -9.24 6.76 10.29
C ASP A 46 -9.39 6.70 11.82
N THR A 47 -10.61 6.94 12.29
CA THR A 47 -11.02 7.17 13.67
C THR A 47 -10.87 5.98 14.62
N GLY A 48 -10.49 4.81 14.08
CA GLY A 48 -10.29 3.57 14.82
C GLY A 48 -8.93 3.44 15.51
N TYR A 49 -7.92 4.20 15.06
CA TYR A 49 -6.56 4.11 15.57
C TYR A 49 -6.32 5.12 16.69
N ASP A 50 -5.55 4.73 17.71
CA ASP A 50 -5.00 5.68 18.68
C ASP A 50 -3.78 6.39 18.08
N VAL A 51 -4.05 7.36 17.21
CA VAL A 51 -3.01 8.16 16.53
C VAL A 51 -2.04 8.82 17.52
N THR A 52 -2.49 9.12 18.74
CA THR A 52 -1.67 9.79 19.75
C THR A 52 -0.71 8.82 20.43
N HIS A 53 -1.15 7.59 20.72
CA HIS A 53 -0.24 6.55 21.20
C HIS A 53 0.71 6.08 20.10
N LEU A 54 0.21 5.86 18.88
CA LEU A 54 1.03 5.51 17.72
C LEU A 54 2.08 6.57 17.43
N ALA A 55 1.74 7.83 17.63
CA ALA A 55 2.71 8.90 17.60
C ALA A 55 3.83 8.56 18.61
N TYR A 56 3.54 8.57 19.91
CA TYR A 56 4.56 8.33 20.93
C TYR A 56 5.52 7.15 20.66
N VAL A 57 5.00 5.99 20.24
CA VAL A 57 5.81 4.76 20.04
C VAL A 57 6.56 4.70 18.70
N LEU A 58 6.25 5.59 17.76
CA LEU A 58 6.91 5.70 16.44
C LEU A 58 7.74 7.00 16.30
N ALA A 59 8.01 7.70 17.41
CA ALA A 59 8.76 8.96 17.46
C ALA A 59 10.16 8.86 16.84
N ASP A 60 10.74 7.66 16.83
CA ASP A 60 12.08 7.37 16.35
C ASP A 60 12.15 7.12 14.84
N LEU A 61 11.00 7.06 14.15
CA LEU A 61 10.91 6.81 12.72
C LEU A 61 10.66 8.10 11.93
N PRO A 62 11.06 8.16 10.65
CA PRO A 62 10.81 9.31 9.77
C PRO A 62 9.36 9.31 9.27
N VAL A 63 8.40 9.39 10.19
CA VAL A 63 6.96 9.34 9.89
C VAL A 63 6.23 10.55 10.46
N GLU A 64 5.23 10.99 9.72
CA GLU A 64 4.21 11.90 10.23
C GLU A 64 2.87 11.18 10.22
N LEU A 65 2.20 11.14 11.38
CA LEU A 65 0.88 10.52 11.49
C LEU A 65 -0.20 11.60 11.38
N VAL A 66 -1.19 11.36 10.52
CA VAL A 66 -2.42 12.15 10.38
C VAL A 66 -3.62 11.25 10.61
N GLY A 67 -4.29 11.43 11.74
CA GLY A 67 -5.43 10.60 12.13
C GLY A 67 -6.74 11.39 12.17
N ARG A 68 -7.82 10.76 11.73
CA ARG A 68 -9.17 11.30 11.99
C ARG A 68 -9.53 11.11 13.45
N LEU A 69 -10.11 12.14 14.04
CA LEU A 69 -10.63 12.12 15.40
C LEU A 69 -12.16 12.10 15.40
N ARG A 70 -12.74 11.48 16.43
CA ARG A 70 -14.18 11.55 16.69
C ARG A 70 -14.60 12.97 17.03
N SER A 71 -15.81 13.36 16.64
CA SER A 71 -16.35 14.70 16.86
C SER A 71 -16.73 15.02 18.30
N ASP A 72 -16.61 14.07 19.22
CA ASP A 72 -16.87 14.21 20.66
C ASP A 72 -15.57 14.38 21.49
N ARG A 73 -14.42 14.49 20.82
CA ARG A 73 -13.13 14.65 21.50
C ARG A 73 -12.93 16.05 22.05
N VAL A 74 -12.01 16.11 23.02
CA VAL A 74 -11.56 17.33 23.68
C VAL A 74 -10.04 17.38 23.56
N MET A 75 -9.53 18.52 23.10
CA MET A 75 -8.10 18.80 22.99
C MET A 75 -7.75 20.01 23.86
N LEU A 76 -6.49 20.07 24.29
CA LEU A 76 -6.00 21.03 25.27
C LEU A 76 -4.81 21.78 24.68
N ARG A 77 -4.67 23.06 25.02
CA ARG A 77 -3.43 23.82 24.81
C ARG A 77 -2.46 23.57 25.96
N ASP A 78 -1.21 23.97 25.76
CA ASP A 78 -0.23 24.12 26.83
C ASP A 78 -0.78 24.98 27.96
N ALA A 79 -0.46 24.59 29.20
CA ALA A 79 -0.67 25.49 30.31
C ALA A 79 0.23 26.71 30.09
N GLY A 80 -0.39 27.89 29.97
CA GLY A 80 0.34 29.15 29.90
C GLY A 80 1.22 29.39 31.13
N PRO A 81 1.84 30.58 31.24
CA PRO A 81 2.83 30.87 32.27
C PRO A 81 2.37 30.48 33.67
N ARG A 82 3.29 29.88 34.46
CA ARG A 82 3.00 29.41 35.81
C ARG A 82 2.43 30.56 36.64
N ARG A 83 1.15 30.47 37.00
CA ARG A 83 0.55 31.39 37.96
C ARG A 83 1.02 30.98 39.35
N SER A 84 1.88 31.79 39.97
CA SER A 84 2.23 31.61 41.38
C SER A 84 0.97 31.78 42.20
N THR A 85 0.60 30.76 42.97
CA THR A 85 -0.48 30.87 43.95
C THR A 85 0.15 30.85 45.35
N PRO A 86 -0.33 31.67 46.30
CA PRO A 86 0.25 31.76 47.65
C PRO A 86 0.30 30.43 48.41
N ARG A 87 -0.54 29.45 48.02
CA ARG A 87 -0.64 28.14 48.67
C ARG A 87 0.36 27.11 48.16
N GLY A 88 1.13 27.42 47.10
CA GLY A 88 1.94 26.43 46.41
C GLY A 88 1.08 25.36 45.73
N GLY A 89 1.62 24.72 44.70
CA GLY A 89 0.91 23.67 43.97
C GLY A 89 1.68 23.17 42.76
N GLN A 90 1.37 21.94 42.34
CA GLN A 90 1.89 21.37 41.10
C GLN A 90 1.50 22.28 39.93
N PRO A 91 2.44 22.67 39.05
CA PRO A 91 2.13 23.42 37.84
C PRO A 91 1.00 22.74 37.05
N ARG A 92 0.07 23.54 36.53
CA ARG A 92 -0.93 23.03 35.59
C ARG A 92 -0.19 22.53 34.35
N LYS A 93 -0.58 21.36 33.85
CA LYS A 93 -0.05 20.80 32.59
C LYS A 93 -0.89 21.16 31.38
N HIS A 94 -2.18 21.44 31.59
CA HIS A 94 -3.14 21.72 30.53
C HIS A 94 -3.73 23.12 30.69
N GLY A 95 -3.85 23.83 29.58
CA GLY A 95 -4.40 25.16 29.46
C GLY A 95 -5.83 25.16 28.92
N GLY A 96 -6.08 26.01 27.91
CA GLY A 96 -7.38 26.16 27.28
C GLY A 96 -7.94 24.85 26.73
N VAL A 97 -9.26 24.69 26.86
CA VAL A 97 -9.99 23.49 26.45
C VAL A 97 -10.73 23.78 25.15
N LEU A 98 -10.53 22.93 24.14
CA LEU A 98 -11.26 22.94 22.88
C LEU A 98 -12.08 21.65 22.77
N THR A 99 -13.40 21.77 22.88
CA THR A 99 -14.34 20.65 22.73
C THR A 99 -14.93 20.69 21.33
N PHE A 100 -14.79 19.60 20.57
CA PHE A 100 -15.12 19.59 19.14
C PHE A 100 -16.61 19.83 18.87
N SER A 101 -17.47 19.39 19.79
CA SER A 101 -18.92 19.56 19.69
C SER A 101 -19.42 20.92 20.22
N LYS A 102 -18.53 21.80 20.71
CA LYS A 102 -18.87 23.09 21.33
C LYS A 102 -18.12 24.24 20.67
N PRO A 103 -18.66 24.82 19.58
CA PRO A 103 -18.01 25.93 18.86
C PRO A 103 -17.60 27.11 19.73
N GLU A 104 -18.34 27.40 20.79
CA GLU A 104 -18.07 28.45 21.77
C GLU A 104 -16.78 28.20 22.59
N SER A 105 -16.29 26.96 22.62
CA SER A 105 -15.01 26.63 23.26
C SER A 105 -13.80 26.82 22.34
N TRP A 106 -14.03 27.03 21.04
CA TRP A 106 -12.93 27.10 20.07
C TRP A 106 -12.19 28.43 20.22
N HIS A 107 -10.88 28.32 20.36
CA HIS A 107 -9.98 29.47 20.39
C HIS A 107 -9.80 30.03 18.97
N THR A 108 -9.18 31.20 18.83
CA THR A 108 -8.72 31.69 17.53
C THR A 108 -7.80 30.64 16.88
N PRO A 109 -8.08 30.21 15.63
CA PRO A 109 -7.21 29.28 14.92
C PRO A 109 -5.89 29.94 14.56
N ASP A 110 -4.82 29.15 14.58
CA ASP A 110 -3.47 29.57 14.23
C ASP A 110 -3.29 29.64 12.70
N GLN A 111 -4.04 28.82 11.95
CA GLN A 111 -4.15 28.89 10.49
C GLN A 111 -5.62 28.78 10.07
N ALA A 112 -6.00 29.51 9.02
CA ALA A 112 -7.29 29.39 8.36
C ALA A 112 -7.08 29.47 6.84
N THR A 113 -7.48 28.43 6.11
CA THR A 113 -7.34 28.35 4.65
C THR A 113 -8.68 28.09 3.99
N THR A 114 -8.79 28.55 2.74
CA THR A 114 -9.91 28.27 1.85
C THR A 114 -9.34 27.81 0.51
N CYS A 115 -9.80 26.67 0.01
CA CYS A 115 -9.30 26.06 -1.22
C CYS A 115 -10.48 25.48 -2.01
N ASP A 116 -10.61 25.82 -3.29
CA ASP A 116 -11.62 25.21 -4.15
C ASP A 116 -11.19 23.81 -4.61
N THR A 117 -12.11 22.86 -4.50
CA THR A 117 -11.89 21.48 -4.91
C THR A 117 -12.86 21.10 -6.02
N THR A 118 -12.42 20.25 -6.93
CA THR A 118 -13.24 19.77 -8.05
C THR A 118 -14.41 18.89 -7.62
N ARG A 119 -14.30 18.21 -6.48
CA ARG A 119 -15.23 17.15 -6.05
C ARG A 119 -16.10 17.53 -4.84
N TYR A 120 -15.65 18.46 -4.01
CA TYR A 120 -16.29 18.81 -2.74
C TYR A 120 -16.67 20.30 -2.66
N GLY A 121 -16.49 21.04 -3.76
CA GLY A 121 -16.58 22.50 -3.79
C GLY A 121 -15.51 23.14 -2.92
N THR A 122 -15.82 24.29 -2.32
CA THR A 122 -14.91 25.02 -1.45
C THR A 122 -14.65 24.25 -0.15
N ALA A 123 -13.39 23.95 0.12
CA ALA A 123 -12.88 23.39 1.37
C ALA A 123 -12.36 24.52 2.27
N GLN A 124 -12.76 24.50 3.53
CA GLN A 124 -12.29 25.40 4.57
C GLN A 124 -11.59 24.58 5.65
N ALA A 125 -10.32 24.89 5.92
CA ALA A 125 -9.57 24.28 7.00
C ALA A 125 -9.24 25.31 8.08
N LEU A 126 -9.55 24.97 9.32
CA LEU A 126 -9.10 25.71 10.50
C LEU A 126 -8.11 24.83 11.25
N ALA A 127 -6.99 25.39 11.69
CA ALA A 127 -6.00 24.63 12.44
C ALA A 127 -5.60 25.34 13.74
N TRP A 128 -5.37 24.54 14.77
CA TRP A 128 -4.85 24.97 16.07
C TRP A 128 -3.57 24.19 16.35
N ASP A 129 -2.47 24.91 16.50
CA ASP A 129 -1.15 24.35 16.73
C ASP A 129 -0.96 23.96 18.20
N ARG A 130 -0.04 23.01 18.43
CA ARG A 130 0.36 22.51 19.75
C ARG A 130 -0.81 22.10 20.65
N MET A 131 -1.79 21.41 20.06
CA MET A 131 -2.92 20.81 20.75
C MET A 131 -2.61 19.36 21.15
N HIS A 132 -3.00 18.96 22.37
CA HIS A 132 -2.78 17.61 22.89
C HIS A 132 -4.01 17.04 23.60
N PRO A 133 -4.24 15.73 23.59
CA PRO A 133 -5.25 15.11 24.44
C PRO A 133 -4.80 15.11 25.91
N ARG A 134 -5.75 14.94 26.83
CA ARG A 134 -5.40 14.50 28.19
C ARG A 134 -5.26 12.98 28.21
N LEU A 135 -4.04 12.51 28.37
CA LEU A 135 -3.75 11.10 28.60
C LEU A 135 -4.15 10.70 30.02
N GLN A 136 -4.50 9.43 30.18
CA GLN A 136 -4.85 8.79 31.45
C GLN A 136 -4.11 7.45 31.52
N ALA A 137 -3.73 7.01 32.72
CA ALA A 137 -3.09 5.71 32.94
C ALA A 137 -4.09 4.56 32.74
N ARG A 138 -4.46 4.33 31.48
CA ARG A 138 -5.42 3.31 31.02
C ARG A 138 -5.10 2.92 29.58
N GLY A 139 -5.59 1.75 29.18
CA GLY A 139 -5.35 1.24 27.83
C GLY A 139 -3.83 1.15 27.57
N PRO A 140 -3.32 1.69 26.46
CA PRO A 140 -1.89 1.62 26.13
C PRO A 140 -0.96 2.30 27.14
N TRP A 141 -1.51 3.17 28.01
CA TRP A 141 -0.75 3.93 29.00
C TRP A 141 -0.79 3.33 30.41
N LEU A 142 -1.40 2.14 30.58
CA LEU A 142 -1.59 1.53 31.90
C LEU A 142 -0.25 1.23 32.61
N ASP A 143 0.69 0.67 31.86
CA ASP A 143 2.01 0.25 32.37
C ASP A 143 3.10 1.29 32.10
N HIS A 144 2.72 2.52 31.71
CA HIS A 144 3.68 3.59 31.44
C HIS A 144 4.37 4.02 32.74
N CYS A 145 5.69 3.85 32.79
CA CYS A 145 6.51 4.26 33.92
C CYS A 145 6.75 5.78 33.91
N GLY A 146 6.36 6.46 34.99
CA GLY A 146 6.66 7.88 35.20
C GLY A 146 5.53 8.83 34.77
N GLU A 147 5.91 10.06 34.41
CA GLU A 147 4.93 11.08 34.02
C GLU A 147 4.41 10.83 32.60
N LEU A 148 3.09 10.88 32.42
CA LEU A 148 2.48 10.78 31.10
C LEU A 148 2.89 11.98 30.22
N PRO A 149 3.34 11.74 28.98
CA PRO A 149 3.85 12.79 28.11
C PRO A 149 2.73 13.73 27.64
N LEU A 150 3.12 14.94 27.26
CA LEU A 150 2.29 15.81 26.43
C LEU A 150 2.69 15.61 24.98
N ILE A 151 1.79 15.01 24.20
CA ILE A 151 2.02 14.74 22.79
C ILE A 151 1.37 15.85 21.99
N HIS A 152 2.17 16.85 21.63
CA HIS A 152 1.72 18.00 20.85
C HIS A 152 1.51 17.61 19.39
N GLY A 153 0.48 18.20 18.80
CA GLY A 153 0.29 18.19 17.35
C GLY A 153 -0.67 19.27 16.90
N THR A 154 -0.89 19.35 15.59
CA THR A 154 -1.80 20.30 14.98
C THR A 154 -3.18 19.68 14.83
N LEU A 155 -4.17 20.27 15.49
CA LEU A 155 -5.58 19.94 15.30
C LEU A 155 -6.11 20.66 14.06
N ILE A 156 -6.72 19.94 13.12
CA ILE A 156 -7.28 20.49 11.88
C ILE A 156 -8.76 20.15 11.81
N ARG A 157 -9.62 21.15 11.60
CA ARG A 157 -11.03 20.99 11.26
C ARG A 157 -11.22 21.29 9.79
N LEU A 158 -11.61 20.28 9.03
CA LEU A 158 -11.97 20.40 7.62
C LEU A 158 -13.50 20.47 7.47
N ASN A 159 -13.97 21.50 6.78
CA ASN A 159 -15.34 21.60 6.29
C ASN A 159 -15.33 21.72 4.77
N VAL A 160 -16.29 21.12 4.08
CA VAL A 160 -16.40 21.20 2.62
C VAL A 160 -17.81 21.63 2.23
N ALA A 161 -17.99 22.22 1.05
CA ALA A 161 -19.28 22.73 0.60
C ALA A 161 -20.29 21.62 0.28
N HIS A 162 -19.85 20.50 -0.31
CA HIS A 162 -20.73 19.36 -0.58
C HIS A 162 -19.98 18.03 -0.64
N LEU A 163 -20.71 16.92 -0.50
CA LEU A 163 -20.23 15.58 -0.83
C LEU A 163 -20.88 15.08 -2.12
N PRO A 164 -20.18 14.25 -2.91
CA PRO A 164 -20.81 13.52 -4.01
C PRO A 164 -22.01 12.70 -3.53
N GLY A 165 -23.12 12.78 -4.28
CA GLY A 165 -24.36 12.07 -4.01
C GLY A 165 -25.32 12.78 -3.05
N ASP A 166 -25.35 14.11 -3.07
CA ASP A 166 -26.32 14.96 -2.36
C ASP A 166 -26.40 14.72 -0.84
N ARG A 167 -25.22 14.48 -0.23
CA ARG A 167 -25.09 14.29 1.22
C ARG A 167 -24.59 15.56 1.87
N ASP A 168 -25.17 15.90 3.00
CA ASP A 168 -24.73 17.00 3.85
C ASP A 168 -23.33 16.71 4.45
N PRO A 169 -22.30 17.52 4.14
CA PRO A 169 -20.96 17.30 4.65
C PRO A 169 -20.85 17.62 6.15
N LYS A 170 -20.66 16.59 6.97
CA LYS A 170 -20.23 16.79 8.36
C LYS A 170 -18.74 17.16 8.40
N PRO A 171 -18.34 18.18 9.18
CA PRO A 171 -16.93 18.52 9.36
C PRO A 171 -16.12 17.32 9.85
N VAL A 172 -14.91 17.19 9.33
CA VAL A 172 -13.93 16.19 9.74
C VAL A 172 -12.90 16.84 10.64
N TRP A 173 -12.55 16.15 11.73
CA TRP A 173 -11.46 16.53 12.60
C TRP A 173 -10.27 15.63 12.34
N LEU A 174 -9.13 16.22 12.05
CA LEU A 174 -7.85 15.54 11.87
C LEU A 174 -6.88 16.02 12.93
N TRP A 175 -5.94 15.17 13.32
CA TRP A 175 -4.80 15.56 14.13
C TRP A 175 -3.54 15.06 13.45
N SER A 176 -2.64 15.98 13.14
CA SER A 176 -1.28 15.67 12.73
C SER A 176 -0.36 15.80 13.92
N TRP A 177 0.61 14.89 14.06
CA TRP A 177 1.68 15.09 15.04
C TRP A 177 2.46 16.38 14.76
N ARG A 178 2.74 16.75 13.51
CA ARG A 178 3.57 17.92 13.23
C ARG A 178 2.97 19.21 13.82
N THR A 179 3.81 20.02 14.44
CA THR A 179 3.49 21.37 14.96
C THR A 179 4.13 22.46 14.09
N GLY A 180 3.70 23.71 14.23
CA GLY A 180 4.27 24.85 13.52
C GLY A 180 3.96 24.86 12.02
N MET A 181 2.81 24.29 11.62
CA MET A 181 2.40 24.19 10.23
C MET A 181 2.04 25.56 9.64
N THR A 182 2.45 25.79 8.39
CA THR A 182 1.91 26.88 7.56
C THR A 182 0.51 26.52 7.04
N GLY A 183 -0.21 27.47 6.45
CA GLY A 183 -1.47 27.18 5.77
C GLY A 183 -1.33 26.13 4.65
N ALA A 184 -0.24 26.17 3.89
CA ALA A 184 0.04 25.18 2.84
C ALA A 184 0.29 23.78 3.42
N ASP A 185 0.96 23.69 4.57
CA ASP A 185 1.15 22.43 5.29
C ASP A 185 -0.18 21.84 5.75
N VAL A 186 -1.05 22.66 6.33
CA VAL A 186 -2.40 22.26 6.74
C VAL A 186 -3.16 21.71 5.54
N ASP A 187 -3.06 22.38 4.39
CA ASP A 187 -3.75 21.96 3.18
C ASP A 187 -3.28 20.60 2.66
N LEU A 188 -1.97 20.37 2.67
CA LEU A 188 -1.40 19.08 2.30
C LEU A 188 -1.95 17.93 3.15
N ARG A 189 -2.12 18.11 4.47
CA ARG A 189 -2.55 17.02 5.37
C ARG A 189 -4.01 16.64 5.15
N TRP A 190 -4.91 17.61 4.97
CA TRP A 190 -6.29 17.26 4.67
C TRP A 190 -6.45 16.70 3.26
N GLN A 191 -5.66 17.16 2.29
CA GLN A 191 -5.64 16.60 0.93
C GLN A 191 -5.15 15.16 0.92
N ALA A 192 -4.07 14.85 1.65
CA ALA A 192 -3.60 13.49 1.88
C ALA A 192 -4.68 12.64 2.56
N PHE A 193 -5.40 13.19 3.54
CA PHE A 193 -6.51 12.50 4.17
C PHE A 193 -7.61 12.09 3.17
N LEU A 194 -7.91 12.93 2.18
CA LEU A 194 -8.91 12.59 1.15
C LEU A 194 -8.47 11.45 0.24
N ARG A 195 -7.16 11.21 0.08
CA ARG A 195 -6.61 10.07 -0.68
C ARG A 195 -6.79 8.73 0.03
N ARG A 196 -7.18 8.71 1.31
CA ARG A 196 -7.44 7.46 2.02
C ARG A 196 -8.50 6.58 1.34
N PHE A 197 -9.41 7.18 0.57
CA PHE A 197 -10.43 6.43 -0.15
C PHE A 197 -9.82 5.54 -1.24
N ASP A 198 -8.59 5.80 -1.67
CA ASP A 198 -7.88 4.96 -2.64
C ASP A 198 -7.68 3.53 -2.09
N LEU A 199 -7.57 3.38 -0.77
CA LEU A 199 -7.46 2.09 -0.09
C LEU A 199 -8.74 1.23 -0.25
N GLU A 200 -9.91 1.85 -0.39
CA GLU A 200 -11.17 1.13 -0.67
C GLU A 200 -11.14 0.42 -2.03
N HIS A 201 -10.42 0.99 -3.01
CA HIS A 201 -10.22 0.32 -4.30
C HIS A 201 -9.34 -0.92 -4.16
N THR A 202 -8.32 -0.89 -3.31
CA THR A 202 -7.51 -2.07 -2.97
C THR A 202 -8.34 -3.14 -2.27
N PHE A 203 -9.15 -2.78 -1.26
CA PHE A 203 -10.05 -3.74 -0.63
C PHE A 203 -11.08 -4.32 -1.59
N ARG A 204 -11.60 -3.51 -2.52
CA ARG A 204 -12.50 -3.99 -3.57
C ARG A 204 -11.82 -4.99 -4.49
N LEU A 205 -10.60 -4.71 -4.95
CA LEU A 205 -9.78 -5.63 -5.72
C LEU A 205 -9.66 -6.97 -4.98
N PHE A 206 -9.30 -6.94 -3.69
CA PHE A 206 -9.12 -8.15 -2.90
C PHE A 206 -10.41 -8.95 -2.73
N LYS A 207 -11.52 -8.29 -2.37
CA LYS A 207 -12.79 -8.99 -2.11
C LYS A 207 -13.46 -9.48 -3.39
N GLN A 208 -13.52 -8.64 -4.42
CA GLN A 208 -14.31 -8.90 -5.62
C GLN A 208 -13.51 -9.59 -6.73
N THR A 209 -12.27 -9.16 -6.97
CA THR A 209 -11.46 -9.70 -8.06
C THR A 209 -10.63 -10.88 -7.61
N LEU A 210 -9.94 -10.78 -6.46
CA LEU A 210 -9.16 -11.89 -5.91
C LEU A 210 -10.02 -12.89 -5.14
N GLY A 211 -11.29 -12.56 -4.87
CA GLY A 211 -12.22 -13.44 -4.19
C GLY A 211 -11.79 -13.78 -2.75
N TRP A 212 -11.06 -12.91 -2.05
CA TRP A 212 -10.56 -13.19 -0.68
C TRP A 212 -11.65 -13.57 0.32
N THR A 213 -12.91 -13.18 0.08
CA THR A 213 -14.05 -13.55 0.92
C THR A 213 -14.84 -14.75 0.40
N VAL A 214 -14.42 -15.37 -0.70
CA VAL A 214 -15.09 -16.53 -1.33
C VAL A 214 -14.78 -17.83 -0.60
N PRO A 215 -13.52 -18.14 -0.22
CA PRO A 215 -13.20 -19.34 0.54
C PRO A 215 -13.90 -19.34 1.91
N LYS A 216 -14.83 -20.28 2.12
CA LYS A 216 -15.49 -20.51 3.42
C LYS A 216 -14.70 -21.50 4.25
N VAL A 217 -13.45 -21.14 4.54
CA VAL A 217 -12.52 -21.99 5.27
C VAL A 217 -13.03 -22.17 6.70
N ARG A 218 -13.25 -23.42 7.11
CA ARG A 218 -13.72 -23.78 8.46
C ARG A 218 -12.58 -24.16 9.41
N ASP A 219 -11.44 -24.53 8.84
CA ASP A 219 -10.24 -24.93 9.56
C ASP A 219 -9.31 -23.70 9.76
N PRO A 220 -8.98 -23.32 11.00
CA PRO A 220 -8.11 -22.17 11.27
C PRO A 220 -6.74 -22.26 10.59
N HIS A 221 -6.15 -23.45 10.49
CA HIS A 221 -4.82 -23.63 9.90
C HIS A 221 -4.83 -23.36 8.39
N THR A 222 -5.89 -23.77 7.69
CA THR A 222 -6.08 -23.43 6.27
C THR A 222 -6.27 -21.92 6.06
N ALA A 223 -6.79 -21.19 7.06
CA ALA A 223 -6.85 -19.73 7.00
C ALA A 223 -5.46 -19.09 7.19
N GLU A 224 -4.59 -19.66 8.02
CA GLU A 224 -3.19 -19.20 8.20
C GLU A 224 -2.39 -19.32 6.89
N LEU A 225 -2.66 -20.32 6.06
CA LEU A 225 -2.04 -20.43 4.73
C LEU A 225 -2.41 -19.26 3.80
N LEU A 226 -3.53 -18.57 4.04
CA LEU A 226 -3.93 -17.37 3.30
C LEU A 226 -3.18 -16.11 3.78
N ASP A 227 -2.53 -16.17 4.95
CA ASP A 227 -1.71 -15.09 5.49
C ASP A 227 -0.26 -15.11 4.95
N ASP A 228 0.07 -16.09 4.09
CA ASP A 228 1.37 -16.17 3.39
C ASP A 228 1.65 -14.85 2.63
N PRO A 229 2.72 -14.10 2.98
CA PRO A 229 3.03 -12.82 2.36
C PRO A 229 3.33 -12.94 0.86
N THR A 230 3.65 -14.14 0.37
CA THR A 230 3.89 -14.43 -1.05
C THR A 230 2.64 -14.80 -1.82
N LEU A 231 1.50 -15.00 -1.16
CA LEU A 231 0.25 -15.46 -1.78
C LEU A 231 -0.20 -14.57 -2.94
N ILE A 232 -0.15 -13.24 -2.78
CA ILE A 232 -0.53 -12.30 -3.85
C ILE A 232 0.42 -12.42 -5.05
N ALA A 233 1.73 -12.57 -4.79
CA ALA A 233 2.71 -12.75 -5.86
C ALA A 233 2.47 -14.08 -6.60
N ARG A 234 2.21 -15.16 -5.88
CA ARG A 234 1.87 -16.48 -6.44
C ARG A 234 0.56 -16.43 -7.23
N TYR A 235 -0.48 -15.79 -6.70
CA TYR A 235 -1.74 -15.60 -7.42
C TYR A 235 -1.54 -14.78 -8.70
N ARG A 236 -0.78 -13.68 -8.62
CA ARG A 236 -0.49 -12.86 -9.80
C ARG A 236 0.23 -13.67 -10.87
N ALA A 237 1.26 -14.44 -10.49
CA ALA A 237 1.98 -15.32 -11.40
C ALA A 237 1.07 -16.39 -12.03
N ALA A 238 0.14 -16.97 -11.25
CA ALA A 238 -0.84 -17.91 -11.77
C ALA A 238 -1.79 -17.25 -12.78
N MET A 239 -2.29 -16.05 -12.48
CA MET A 239 -3.16 -15.29 -13.40
C MET A 239 -2.41 -14.79 -14.65
N ASP A 240 -1.14 -14.44 -14.51
CA ASP A 240 -0.24 -14.11 -15.63
C ASP A 240 -0.12 -15.31 -16.57
N GLY A 241 0.17 -16.50 -16.04
CA GLY A 241 0.22 -17.75 -16.81
C GLY A 241 -1.09 -18.13 -17.49
N GLN A 242 -2.24 -17.73 -16.94
CA GLN A 242 -3.58 -17.92 -17.52
C GLN A 242 -3.97 -16.86 -18.57
N ALA A 243 -3.14 -15.85 -18.81
CA ALA A 243 -3.47 -14.80 -19.76
C ALA A 243 -3.63 -15.37 -21.18
N VAL A 244 -4.79 -15.10 -21.78
CA VAL A 244 -5.15 -15.56 -23.12
C VAL A 244 -4.13 -15.04 -24.15
N GLY A 245 -3.63 -15.94 -25.00
CA GLY A 245 -2.76 -15.60 -26.11
C GLY A 245 -3.50 -14.80 -27.18
N ARG A 246 -2.87 -13.76 -27.72
CA ARG A 246 -3.33 -13.05 -28.91
C ARG A 246 -2.74 -13.72 -30.14
N MET A 247 -3.54 -14.56 -30.77
CA MET A 247 -3.16 -15.20 -32.03
C MET A 247 -2.99 -14.13 -33.12
N VAL A 248 -1.88 -14.22 -33.84
CA VAL A 248 -1.60 -13.46 -35.06
C VAL A 248 -1.42 -14.48 -36.17
N PRO A 249 -1.80 -14.17 -37.44
CA PRO A 249 -1.62 -15.12 -38.52
C PRO A 249 -0.16 -15.59 -38.60
N SER A 250 0.07 -16.85 -38.21
CA SER A 250 1.34 -17.56 -38.41
C SER A 250 1.30 -18.25 -39.77
N LEU A 251 2.47 -18.52 -40.34
CA LEU A 251 2.52 -19.40 -41.51
C LEU A 251 1.91 -20.76 -41.13
N PRO A 252 1.07 -21.36 -41.99
CA PRO A 252 0.38 -22.60 -41.68
C PRO A 252 1.36 -23.78 -41.77
N TYR A 253 2.10 -24.03 -40.69
CA TYR A 253 2.80 -25.30 -40.54
C TYR A 253 1.82 -26.27 -39.88
N ILE A 254 1.19 -27.12 -40.70
CA ILE A 254 0.10 -28.00 -40.30
C ILE A 254 0.61 -29.13 -39.39
N ASP A 255 1.88 -29.56 -39.55
CA ASP A 255 2.44 -30.70 -38.81
C ASP A 255 3.63 -30.31 -37.92
N THR A 256 4.71 -29.75 -38.48
CA THR A 256 5.94 -29.41 -37.72
C THR A 256 6.55 -28.10 -38.18
N VAL A 257 7.05 -27.30 -37.24
CA VAL A 257 7.94 -26.14 -37.52
C VAL A 257 9.19 -26.66 -38.23
N PRO A 258 9.55 -26.14 -39.42
CA PRO A 258 10.72 -26.61 -40.13
C PRO A 258 12.00 -26.14 -39.44
N VAL A 259 13.07 -26.92 -39.59
CA VAL A 259 14.41 -26.58 -39.10
C VAL A 259 15.03 -25.51 -39.99
N ASP A 260 14.52 -24.28 -39.86
CA ASP A 260 14.95 -23.11 -40.60
C ASP A 260 15.32 -21.98 -39.62
N GLY A 261 16.61 -21.67 -39.56
CA GLY A 261 17.15 -20.66 -38.67
C GLY A 261 16.67 -19.24 -38.95
N GLY A 262 16.16 -18.97 -40.16
CA GLY A 262 15.61 -17.68 -40.56
C GLY A 262 14.16 -17.46 -40.15
N LEU A 263 13.49 -18.48 -39.61
CA LEU A 263 12.18 -18.31 -39.01
C LEU A 263 12.28 -17.51 -37.72
N ARG A 264 11.30 -16.64 -37.50
CA ARG A 264 11.20 -15.86 -36.28
C ARG A 264 10.09 -16.41 -35.41
N VAL A 265 10.26 -16.31 -34.10
CA VAL A 265 9.32 -16.78 -33.09
C VAL A 265 9.05 -15.68 -32.06
N ARG A 266 7.82 -15.62 -31.56
CA ARG A 266 7.44 -14.82 -30.38
C ARG A 266 6.32 -15.50 -29.61
N LEU A 267 6.16 -15.16 -28.34
CA LEU A 267 5.02 -15.61 -27.55
C LEU A 267 3.73 -14.90 -27.99
N THR A 268 2.60 -15.60 -27.88
CA THR A 268 1.26 -15.06 -28.14
C THR A 268 0.74 -14.24 -26.98
N THR A 269 1.30 -14.41 -25.79
CA THR A 269 0.97 -13.64 -24.59
C THR A 269 2.16 -12.82 -24.12
N THR A 270 1.89 -11.61 -23.62
CA THR A 270 2.91 -10.74 -23.00
C THR A 270 3.03 -10.97 -21.49
N ARG A 271 2.31 -11.97 -20.95
CA ARG A 271 2.26 -12.27 -19.51
C ARG A 271 2.75 -13.69 -19.19
N ALA A 272 3.52 -14.31 -20.08
CA ALA A 272 4.13 -15.59 -19.78
C ALA A 272 5.04 -15.47 -18.55
N VAL A 273 5.05 -16.50 -17.71
CA VAL A 273 5.88 -16.55 -16.50
C VAL A 273 6.92 -17.63 -16.67
N LEU A 274 8.19 -17.30 -16.46
CA LEU A 274 9.31 -18.23 -16.51
C LEU A 274 9.90 -18.40 -15.12
N ASN A 275 9.79 -19.61 -14.57
CA ASN A 275 10.42 -20.02 -13.32
C ASN A 275 11.66 -20.86 -13.62
N VAL A 276 12.76 -20.57 -12.96
CA VAL A 276 14.03 -21.27 -13.13
C VAL A 276 14.37 -22.02 -11.86
N GLY A 277 14.35 -23.35 -11.96
CA GLY A 277 14.82 -24.26 -10.91
C GLY A 277 16.29 -24.64 -11.09
N GLU A 278 16.79 -25.50 -10.20
CA GLU A 278 18.18 -25.99 -10.26
C GLU A 278 18.44 -26.88 -11.49
N ASP A 279 17.46 -27.71 -11.87
CA ASP A 279 17.58 -28.72 -12.93
C ASP A 279 16.63 -28.51 -14.12
N ALA A 280 15.59 -27.70 -13.96
CA ALA A 280 14.55 -27.48 -14.98
C ALA A 280 14.08 -26.03 -15.02
N VAL A 281 13.52 -25.63 -16.16
CA VAL A 281 12.77 -24.38 -16.30
C VAL A 281 11.31 -24.67 -16.62
N THR A 282 10.42 -23.90 -15.99
CA THR A 282 8.99 -24.01 -16.19
C THR A 282 8.46 -22.72 -16.82
N LEU A 283 7.82 -22.83 -17.98
CA LEU A 283 7.10 -21.74 -18.62
C LEU A 283 5.59 -21.93 -18.39
N SER A 284 4.93 -20.91 -17.83
CA SER A 284 3.47 -20.85 -17.76
C SER A 284 2.95 -19.82 -18.77
N ALA A 285 2.16 -20.26 -19.74
CA ALA A 285 1.61 -19.39 -20.79
C ALA A 285 0.29 -19.96 -21.34
N VAL A 286 -0.68 -19.08 -21.62
CA VAL A 286 -1.97 -19.43 -22.25
C VAL A 286 -2.72 -20.55 -21.50
N GLY A 287 -2.59 -20.58 -20.17
CA GLY A 287 -3.22 -21.57 -19.30
C GLY A 287 -2.55 -22.95 -19.27
N ALA A 288 -1.44 -23.13 -19.97
CA ALA A 288 -0.61 -24.33 -19.94
C ALA A 288 0.70 -24.09 -19.18
N VAL A 289 1.28 -25.18 -18.69
CA VAL A 289 2.58 -25.21 -18.02
C VAL A 289 3.47 -26.17 -18.80
N TYR A 290 4.63 -25.68 -19.23
CA TYR A 290 5.63 -26.42 -19.99
C TYR A 290 6.88 -26.56 -19.13
N GLU A 291 7.44 -27.76 -19.10
CA GLU A 291 8.66 -28.06 -18.36
C GLU A 291 9.75 -28.46 -19.35
N PHE A 292 10.90 -27.81 -19.26
CA PHE A 292 12.06 -28.06 -20.11
C PHE A 292 13.32 -28.21 -19.25
N ALA A 293 14.36 -28.80 -19.85
CA ALA A 293 15.69 -28.86 -19.26
C ALA A 293 16.24 -27.43 -19.03
N ARG A 294 17.09 -27.25 -18.02
CA ARG A 294 17.56 -25.92 -17.59
C ARG A 294 18.20 -25.08 -18.71
N GLU A 295 18.86 -25.73 -19.66
CA GLU A 295 19.50 -25.11 -20.83
C GLU A 295 18.49 -24.31 -21.69
N ALA A 296 17.21 -24.68 -21.65
CA ALA A 296 16.14 -23.99 -22.35
C ALA A 296 15.88 -22.56 -21.83
N GLU A 297 16.39 -22.19 -20.65
CA GLU A 297 16.27 -20.83 -20.12
C GLU A 297 16.74 -19.78 -21.12
N ALA A 298 17.89 -20.03 -21.76
CA ALA A 298 18.51 -19.09 -22.69
C ALA A 298 17.66 -18.87 -23.96
N VAL A 299 16.85 -19.86 -24.34
CA VAL A 299 15.89 -19.78 -25.44
C VAL A 299 14.62 -19.05 -25.00
N LEU A 300 14.10 -19.35 -23.81
CA LEU A 300 12.81 -18.86 -23.33
C LEU A 300 12.86 -17.42 -22.82
N ARG A 301 13.98 -17.01 -22.18
CA ARG A 301 14.10 -15.68 -21.55
C ARG A 301 13.85 -14.54 -22.54
N PRO A 302 14.47 -14.49 -23.74
CA PRO A 302 14.18 -13.45 -24.71
C PRO A 302 12.71 -13.36 -25.14
N LEU A 303 12.04 -14.51 -25.27
CA LEU A 303 10.65 -14.59 -25.70
C LEU A 303 9.70 -14.08 -24.61
N VAL A 304 9.99 -14.38 -23.34
CA VAL A 304 9.27 -13.88 -22.17
C VAL A 304 9.46 -12.38 -21.97
N ASP A 305 10.63 -11.84 -22.34
CA ASP A 305 10.88 -10.39 -22.41
C ASP A 305 10.08 -9.69 -23.52
N GLY A 306 9.29 -10.45 -24.31
CA GLY A 306 8.46 -9.95 -25.38
C GLY A 306 9.21 -9.72 -26.70
N ARG A 307 10.42 -10.25 -26.85
CA ARG A 307 11.20 -10.13 -28.09
C ARG A 307 10.73 -11.14 -29.14
N THR A 308 10.68 -10.69 -30.39
CA THR A 308 10.66 -11.59 -31.55
C THR A 308 12.10 -11.95 -31.89
N MET A 309 12.40 -13.24 -31.98
CA MET A 309 13.76 -13.76 -32.15
C MET A 309 13.84 -14.72 -33.32
N ASP A 310 14.98 -14.73 -34.01
CA ASP A 310 15.28 -15.70 -35.06
C ASP A 310 15.71 -17.04 -34.44
N LEU A 311 15.28 -18.18 -35.00
CA LEU A 311 15.58 -19.50 -34.42
C LEU A 311 17.10 -19.77 -34.38
N ALA A 312 17.85 -19.33 -35.40
CA ALA A 312 19.32 -19.42 -35.38
C ALA A 312 19.93 -18.60 -34.24
N ALA A 313 19.45 -17.38 -34.01
CA ALA A 313 19.96 -16.52 -32.95
C ALA A 313 19.68 -17.10 -31.56
N LEU A 314 18.53 -17.77 -31.37
CA LEU A 314 18.21 -18.48 -30.13
C LEU A 314 19.14 -19.68 -29.93
N ALA A 315 19.38 -20.48 -30.97
CA ALA A 315 20.29 -21.62 -30.93
C ALA A 315 21.72 -21.18 -30.57
N ASP A 316 22.24 -20.15 -31.24
CA ASP A 316 23.57 -19.60 -30.98
C ASP A 316 23.70 -19.05 -29.56
N THR A 317 22.69 -18.31 -29.08
CA THR A 317 22.70 -17.72 -27.73
C THR A 317 22.63 -18.78 -26.64
N ALA A 318 21.87 -19.85 -26.87
CA ALA A 318 21.72 -20.95 -25.92
C ALA A 318 22.84 -21.98 -26.00
N GLY A 319 23.66 -21.97 -27.05
CA GLY A 319 24.64 -23.03 -27.32
C GLY A 319 23.98 -24.37 -27.62
N LEU A 320 22.75 -24.36 -28.15
CA LEU A 320 21.95 -25.54 -28.47
C LEU A 320 21.95 -25.81 -29.97
N VAL A 321 21.68 -27.06 -30.37
CA VAL A 321 21.47 -27.38 -31.78
C VAL A 321 20.15 -26.78 -32.23
N LEU A 322 20.09 -26.27 -33.46
CA LEU A 322 18.88 -25.66 -34.03
C LEU A 322 17.66 -26.59 -33.96
N GLU A 323 17.87 -27.90 -34.12
CA GLU A 323 16.84 -28.93 -34.02
C GLU A 323 16.18 -28.97 -32.63
N ASP A 324 16.97 -28.84 -31.55
CA ASP A 324 16.46 -28.81 -30.18
C ASP A 324 15.63 -27.55 -29.92
N VAL A 325 16.08 -26.40 -30.43
CA VAL A 325 15.33 -25.13 -30.34
C VAL A 325 14.02 -25.21 -31.10
N VAL A 326 14.03 -25.81 -32.29
CA VAL A 326 12.82 -26.03 -33.11
C VAL A 326 11.86 -26.97 -32.40
N GLY A 327 12.36 -28.05 -31.78
CA GLY A 327 11.56 -28.98 -30.98
C GLY A 327 10.88 -28.28 -29.80
N LEU A 328 11.60 -27.43 -29.07
CA LEU A 328 11.02 -26.61 -28.01
C LEU A 328 9.94 -25.66 -28.54
N VAL A 329 10.22 -24.95 -29.64
CA VAL A 329 9.26 -24.00 -30.23
C VAL A 329 8.02 -24.72 -30.75
N GLN A 330 8.16 -25.93 -31.29
CA GLN A 330 7.05 -26.78 -31.70
C GLN A 330 6.08 -27.05 -30.55
N GLU A 331 6.58 -27.40 -29.35
CA GLU A 331 5.74 -27.60 -28.16
C GLU A 331 4.96 -26.33 -27.79
N LEU A 332 5.62 -25.17 -27.87
CA LEU A 332 4.97 -23.89 -27.58
C LEU A 332 3.91 -23.52 -28.63
N VAL A 333 4.16 -23.79 -29.91
CA VAL A 333 3.20 -23.56 -31.00
C VAL A 333 2.01 -24.51 -30.87
N ALA A 334 2.24 -25.78 -30.56
CA ALA A 334 1.20 -26.78 -30.36
C ALA A 334 0.24 -26.38 -29.22
N GLY A 335 0.77 -25.84 -28.13
CA GLY A 335 -0.03 -25.29 -27.04
C GLY A 335 -0.45 -23.83 -27.21
N GLN A 336 -0.33 -23.26 -28.41
CA GLN A 336 -0.71 -21.88 -28.75
C GLN A 336 0.01 -20.77 -27.96
N ALA A 337 1.07 -21.12 -27.24
CA ALA A 337 1.89 -20.20 -26.45
C ALA A 337 2.85 -19.38 -27.32
N ALA A 338 3.23 -19.88 -28.50
CA ALA A 338 4.08 -19.18 -29.45
C ALA A 338 3.52 -19.19 -30.88
N VAL A 339 3.98 -18.24 -31.68
CA VAL A 339 3.74 -18.17 -33.13
C VAL A 339 5.07 -18.06 -33.86
N VAL A 340 5.14 -18.68 -35.03
CA VAL A 340 6.31 -18.69 -35.91
C VAL A 340 5.96 -18.15 -37.29
N GLY A 341 6.88 -17.41 -37.90
CA GLY A 341 6.70 -16.86 -39.24
C GLY A 341 7.93 -16.13 -39.75
N SER A 342 8.08 -16.06 -41.07
CA SER A 342 9.17 -15.33 -41.73
C SER A 342 8.96 -13.81 -41.75
N LEU A 343 7.73 -13.35 -41.48
CA LEU A 343 7.33 -11.93 -41.50
C LEU A 343 6.99 -11.37 -40.10
N LEU A 344 7.36 -12.09 -39.04
CA LEU A 344 7.07 -11.71 -37.65
C LEU A 344 7.92 -10.54 -37.13
#